data_AF-A0A7V0J1Z4-F1
#
_entry.id   AF-A0A7V0J1Z4-F1
#
_cell.length_a   1.000
_cell.length_b   1.000
_cell.length_c   1.000
_cell.angle_alpha   90.00
_cell.angle_beta   90.00
_cell.angle_gamma   90.00
#
_symmetry.space_group_name_H-M   'P 1'
#
loop_
_entity.id
_entity.type
_entity.pdbx_description
1 polymer ?
#
loop_
_entity_poly.entity_id
_entity_poly.type
_entity_poly.pdbx_seq_one_letter_code
_entity_poly.pdbx_strand_id
1 'polypeptide(L)'
;MDDRKTWDVDRLLAELFGGYEDAIAVIDTAGGLLDGFGLAQFIHGGDVRDAVGATDAFASPGHEIAVDLLHDKSTVMKKAPVITRVDGVLRQFGLDLDPVGRLVTNTETFVRLCGGRNPDDGNWSVEGISAVDFVLYG
;
A
#
# COMPACT_ATOMS: atom_id res chain seq x y z
N MET A 1 2.43 -19.65 15.03
CA MET A 1 1.36 -18.77 14.51
C MET A 1 0.59 -19.57 13.45
N ASP A 2 -0.07 -20.66 13.86
CA ASP A 2 -0.74 -21.59 12.93
C ASP A 2 -2.16 -21.97 13.36
N ASP A 3 -2.55 -21.56 14.56
CA ASP A 3 -3.76 -21.98 15.27
C ASP A 3 -5.06 -21.60 14.56
N ARG A 4 -5.00 -20.69 13.59
CA ARG A 4 -6.14 -20.18 12.82
C ARG A 4 -6.29 -20.81 11.44
N LYS A 5 -5.31 -21.58 10.95
CA LYS A 5 -5.40 -22.21 9.61
C LYS A 5 -6.51 -23.26 9.51
N THR A 6 -6.91 -23.84 10.63
CA THR A 6 -7.97 -24.85 10.71
C THR A 6 -9.34 -24.26 11.03
N TRP A 7 -9.45 -22.94 11.16
CA TRP A 7 -10.74 -22.29 11.41
C TRP A 7 -11.56 -22.29 10.14
N ASP A 8 -12.88 -22.37 10.28
CA ASP A 8 -13.79 -22.08 9.18
C ASP A 8 -13.77 -20.58 8.85
N VAL A 9 -14.21 -20.26 7.63
CA VAL A 9 -14.16 -18.89 7.09
C VAL A 9 -15.03 -17.94 7.90
N ASP A 10 -16.21 -18.37 8.36
CA ASP A 10 -17.14 -17.51 9.11
C ASP A 10 -16.52 -17.08 10.45
N ARG A 11 -15.89 -18.02 11.17
CA ARG A 11 -15.16 -17.73 12.40
C ARG A 11 -13.97 -16.80 12.15
N LEU A 12 -13.22 -17.01 11.08
CA LEU A 12 -12.08 -16.16 10.75
C LEU A 12 -12.52 -14.72 10.43
N LEU A 13 -13.61 -14.57 9.67
CA LEU A 13 -14.18 -13.27 9.34
C LEU A 13 -14.75 -12.57 10.58
N ALA A 14 -15.41 -13.31 11.48
CA ALA A 14 -15.92 -12.76 12.73
C ALA A 14 -14.78 -12.24 13.64
N GLU A 15 -13.69 -12.99 13.77
CA GLU A 15 -12.49 -12.55 14.50
C GLU A 15 -11.87 -11.31 13.87
N LEU A 16 -11.71 -11.28 12.54
CA LEU A 16 -11.16 -10.14 11.83
C LEU A 16 -12.02 -8.88 12.05
N PHE A 17 -13.34 -9.03 11.95
CA PHE A 17 -14.28 -7.94 12.14
C PHE A 17 -14.28 -7.41 13.58
N GLY A 18 -14.31 -8.31 14.58
CA GLY A 18 -14.22 -7.92 15.99
C GLY A 18 -12.92 -7.18 16.30
N GLY A 19 -11.80 -7.62 15.70
CA GLY A 19 -10.52 -6.92 15.81
C GLY A 19 -10.55 -5.49 15.29
N TYR A 20 -11.29 -5.21 14.21
CA TYR A 20 -11.48 -3.83 13.73
C TYR A 20 -12.34 -3.00 14.68
N GLU A 21 -13.44 -3.56 15.18
CA GLU A 21 -14.32 -2.85 16.13
C GLU A 21 -13.55 -2.45 17.41
N ASP A 22 -12.74 -3.38 17.94
CA ASP A 22 -11.93 -3.14 19.13
C ASP A 22 -10.82 -2.10 18.89
N ALA A 23 -10.25 -2.07 17.67
CA ALA A 23 -9.14 -1.19 17.34
C ALA A 23 -9.55 0.24 16.96
N ILE A 24 -10.78 0.47 16.48
CA ILE A 24 -11.23 1.76 15.93
C ILE A 24 -10.96 2.92 16.89
N ALA A 25 -11.38 2.80 18.16
CA ALA A 25 -11.25 3.89 19.12
C ALA A 25 -9.77 4.20 19.45
N VAL A 26 -8.91 3.17 19.44
CA VAL A 26 -7.48 3.31 19.70
C VAL A 26 -6.79 3.99 18.51
N ILE A 27 -7.13 3.58 17.29
CA ILE A 27 -6.58 4.17 16.05
C ILE A 27 -6.98 5.65 15.96
N ASP A 28 -8.26 5.96 16.19
CA ASP A 28 -8.78 7.34 16.12
C ASP A 28 -8.09 8.25 17.16
N THR A 29 -7.98 7.77 18.41
CA THR A 29 -7.29 8.51 19.48
C THR A 29 -5.80 8.74 19.19
N ALA A 30 -5.16 7.86 18.43
CA ALA A 30 -3.74 7.93 18.12
C ALA A 30 -3.38 9.04 17.11
N GLY A 31 -4.37 9.69 16.48
CA GLY A 31 -4.16 10.91 15.68
C GLY A 31 -3.15 10.74 14.56
N GLY A 32 -3.17 9.60 13.86
CA GLY A 32 -2.29 9.29 12.73
C GLY A 32 -1.08 8.41 13.07
N LEU A 33 -0.72 8.26 14.35
CA LEU A 33 0.41 7.42 14.75
C LEU A 33 0.24 5.95 14.34
N LEU A 34 -1.02 5.50 14.20
CA LEU A 34 -1.38 4.12 13.85
C LEU A 34 -1.84 3.97 12.39
N ASP A 35 -1.72 4.99 11.54
CA ASP A 35 -2.16 4.93 10.14
C ASP A 35 -1.43 3.85 9.33
N GLY A 36 -0.21 3.49 9.76
CA GLY A 36 0.52 2.35 9.21
C GLY A 36 -0.25 1.03 9.27
N PHE A 37 -1.14 0.84 10.26
CA PHE A 37 -2.01 -0.33 10.33
C PHE A 37 -3.12 -0.30 9.28
N GLY A 38 -3.72 0.88 9.03
CA GLY A 38 -4.69 1.07 7.96
C GLY A 38 -4.08 0.79 6.59
N LEU A 39 -2.88 1.34 6.34
CA LEU A 39 -2.14 1.09 5.11
C LEU A 39 -1.76 -0.39 4.94
N ALA A 40 -1.25 -1.04 5.99
CA ALA A 40 -0.95 -2.46 6.00
C ALA A 40 -2.18 -3.30 5.63
N GLN A 41 -3.32 -2.97 6.22
CA GLN A 41 -4.57 -3.68 5.99
C GLN A 41 -5.10 -3.48 4.56
N PHE A 42 -4.93 -2.28 4.00
CA PHE A 42 -5.28 -2.01 2.61
C PHE A 42 -4.46 -2.88 1.64
N ILE A 43 -3.14 -2.94 1.84
CA ILE A 43 -2.22 -3.75 1.01
C ILE A 43 -2.56 -5.25 1.15
N HIS A 44 -2.76 -5.75 2.38
CA HIS A 44 -3.14 -7.14 2.60
C HIS A 44 -4.54 -7.50 2.07
N GLY A 45 -5.48 -6.56 2.15
CA GLY A 45 -6.78 -6.69 1.48
C GLY A 45 -6.62 -6.78 -0.04
N GLY A 46 -5.61 -6.11 -0.60
CA GLY A 46 -5.23 -6.23 -2.00
C GLY A 46 -4.78 -7.64 -2.36
N ASP A 47 -3.95 -8.28 -1.53
CA ASP A 47 -3.55 -9.68 -1.73
C ASP A 47 -4.77 -10.63 -1.79
N VAL A 48 -5.76 -10.41 -0.92
CA VAL A 48 -6.99 -11.21 -0.89
C VAL A 48 -7.81 -10.97 -2.16
N ARG A 49 -7.99 -9.70 -2.56
CA ARG A 49 -8.72 -9.33 -3.79
C ARG A 49 -8.07 -9.91 -5.05
N ASP A 50 -6.74 -9.85 -5.13
CA ASP A 50 -5.96 -10.42 -6.23
C ASP A 50 -6.16 -11.95 -6.29
N ALA A 51 -6.07 -12.62 -5.14
CA ALA A 51 -6.24 -14.08 -5.05
C ALA A 51 -7.64 -14.56 -5.48
N VAL A 52 -8.69 -13.75 -5.30
CA VAL A 52 -10.06 -14.08 -5.74
C VAL A 52 -10.40 -13.52 -7.13
N GLY A 53 -9.44 -12.88 -7.81
CA GLY A 53 -9.62 -12.34 -9.16
C GLY A 53 -10.52 -11.10 -9.22
N ALA A 54 -10.58 -10.31 -8.15
CA ALA A 54 -11.28 -9.03 -8.16
C ALA A 54 -10.58 -8.03 -9.08
N THR A 55 -11.36 -7.15 -9.72
CA THR A 55 -10.79 -5.98 -10.41
C THR A 55 -10.24 -5.00 -9.38
N ASP A 56 -9.20 -4.25 -9.75
CA ASP A 56 -8.67 -3.15 -8.94
C ASP A 56 -8.22 -3.57 -7.54
N ALA A 57 -7.51 -4.71 -7.43
CA ALA A 57 -7.13 -5.29 -6.16
C ALA A 57 -6.36 -4.30 -5.26
N PHE A 58 -5.48 -3.51 -5.85
CA PHE A 58 -4.68 -2.48 -5.19
C PHE A 58 -5.12 -1.04 -5.53
N ALA A 59 -6.09 -0.87 -6.44
CA ALA A 59 -6.78 0.38 -6.75
C ALA A 59 -8.23 0.46 -6.17
N SER A 60 -8.55 -0.38 -5.19
CA SER A 60 -9.88 -0.47 -4.58
C SER A 60 -10.30 0.82 -3.84
N PRO A 61 -11.60 0.99 -3.46
CA PRO A 61 -12.04 2.15 -2.69
C PRO A 61 -11.16 2.44 -1.47
N GLY A 62 -10.73 3.70 -1.32
CA GLY A 62 -9.74 4.12 -0.31
C GLY A 62 -8.30 4.20 -0.81
N HIS A 63 -8.02 3.84 -2.07
CA HIS A 63 -6.68 3.94 -2.66
C HIS A 63 -6.07 5.35 -2.59
N GLU A 64 -6.85 6.42 -2.72
CA GLU A 64 -6.34 7.80 -2.60
C GLU A 64 -5.68 8.03 -1.22
N ILE A 65 -6.36 7.59 -0.15
CA ILE A 65 -5.82 7.65 1.22
C ILE A 65 -4.57 6.77 1.33
N ALA A 66 -4.58 5.57 0.75
CA ALA A 66 -3.41 4.69 0.75
C ALA A 66 -2.21 5.34 0.05
N VAL A 67 -2.42 6.02 -1.08
CA VAL A 67 -1.36 6.74 -1.82
C VAL A 67 -0.81 7.91 -1.00
N ASP A 68 -1.65 8.65 -0.29
CA ASP A 68 -1.21 9.71 0.64
C ASP A 68 -0.39 9.12 1.80
N LEU A 69 -0.83 8.02 2.40
CA LEU A 69 -0.06 7.34 3.46
C LEU A 69 1.27 6.76 2.95
N LEU A 70 1.30 6.25 1.71
CA LEU A 70 2.54 5.80 1.07
C LEU A 70 3.51 6.97 0.85
N HIS A 71 2.99 8.14 0.49
CA HIS A 71 3.80 9.35 0.37
C HIS A 71 4.44 9.70 1.71
N ASP A 72 3.65 9.80 2.77
CA ASP A 72 4.15 10.16 4.10
C ASP A 72 5.13 9.12 4.64
N LYS A 73 4.81 7.84 4.43
CA LYS A 73 5.68 6.71 4.79
C LYS A 73 7.03 6.79 4.07
N SER A 74 7.04 7.12 2.78
CA SER A 74 8.27 7.23 1.99
C SER A 74 9.21 8.32 2.53
N THR A 75 8.64 9.44 2.99
CA THR A 75 9.36 10.54 3.64
C THR A 75 9.92 10.11 5.00
N VAL A 76 9.09 9.48 5.84
CA VAL A 76 9.51 8.98 7.17
C VAL A 76 10.63 7.94 7.04
N MET A 77 10.56 7.07 6.03
CA MET A 77 11.58 6.06 5.74
C MET A 77 12.81 6.63 5.01
N LYS A 78 12.82 7.93 4.70
CA LYS A 78 13.93 8.62 4.01
C LYS A 78 14.31 7.96 2.69
N LYS A 79 13.30 7.54 1.92
CA LYS A 79 13.51 6.94 0.61
C LYS A 79 14.14 7.94 -0.36
N ALA A 80 14.83 7.41 -1.37
CA ALA A 80 15.39 8.24 -2.44
C ALA A 80 14.30 9.12 -3.07
N PRO A 81 14.60 10.38 -3.40
CA PRO A 81 13.63 11.28 -4.01
C PRO A 81 13.29 10.81 -5.43
N VAL A 82 12.02 10.59 -5.72
CA VAL A 82 11.55 10.08 -7.01
C VAL A 82 10.36 10.90 -7.47
N ILE A 83 10.36 11.29 -8.76
CA ILE A 83 9.16 11.86 -9.37
C ILE A 83 8.28 10.75 -9.93
N THR A 84 7.07 10.62 -9.40
CA THR A 84 6.09 9.62 -9.84
C THR A 84 5.01 10.30 -10.69
N ARG A 85 4.56 9.61 -11.73
CA ARG A 85 3.33 9.93 -12.47
C ARG A 85 2.39 8.73 -12.36
N VAL A 86 1.45 8.82 -11.43
CA VAL A 86 0.44 7.78 -11.16
C VAL A 86 -0.88 8.26 -11.72
N ASP A 87 -1.45 7.52 -12.67
CA ASP A 87 -2.70 7.90 -13.37
C ASP A 87 -2.68 9.33 -13.94
N GLY A 88 -1.51 9.75 -14.43
CA GLY A 88 -1.27 11.09 -14.98
C GLY A 88 -0.97 12.18 -13.94
N VAL A 89 -1.17 11.91 -12.65
CA VAL A 89 -0.87 12.86 -11.56
C VAL A 89 0.60 12.80 -11.20
N LEU A 90 1.28 13.95 -11.26
CA LEU A 90 2.69 14.07 -10.91
C LEU A 90 2.85 14.35 -9.42
N ARG A 91 3.63 13.54 -8.70
CA ARG A 91 3.94 13.73 -7.29
C ARG A 91 5.36 13.26 -6.97
N GLN A 92 6.08 13.98 -6.12
CA GLN A 92 7.37 13.54 -5.59
C GLN A 92 7.16 12.64 -4.37
N PHE A 93 7.91 11.54 -4.30
CA PHE A 93 7.96 10.61 -3.16
C PHE A 93 9.39 10.54 -2.62
N GLY A 94 9.53 10.12 -1.37
CA GLY A 94 10.79 10.08 -0.65
C GLY A 94 11.17 11.43 -0.06
N LEU A 95 12.47 11.70 0.07
CA LEU A 95 12.96 12.97 0.60
C LEU A 95 12.59 14.16 -0.30
N ASP A 96 12.45 15.35 0.31
CA ASP A 96 12.26 16.62 -0.39
C ASP A 96 13.62 17.15 -0.90
N LEU A 97 14.15 16.51 -1.95
CA LEU A 97 15.42 16.80 -2.61
C LEU A 97 15.26 16.64 -4.14
N ASP A 98 16.29 16.98 -4.91
CA ASP A 98 16.29 16.76 -6.36
C ASP A 98 16.03 15.28 -6.70
N PRO A 99 15.01 14.95 -7.50
CA PRO A 99 14.69 13.56 -7.84
C PRO A 99 15.85 12.85 -8.54
N VAL A 100 16.17 11.65 -8.07
CA VAL A 100 17.20 10.77 -8.66
C VAL A 100 16.61 9.74 -9.61
N GLY A 101 15.29 9.64 -9.66
CA GLY A 101 14.61 8.70 -10.53
C GLY A 101 13.18 9.12 -10.84
N ARG A 102 12.56 8.35 -11.75
CA ARG A 102 11.21 8.57 -12.22
C ARG A 102 10.44 7.26 -12.33
N LEU A 103 9.16 7.30 -11.99
CA LEU A 103 8.19 6.24 -12.24
C LEU A 103 6.99 6.79 -13.01
N VAL A 104 6.53 6.07 -14.02
CA VAL A 104 5.24 6.32 -14.69
C VAL A 104 4.45 5.03 -14.64
N THR A 105 3.24 5.06 -14.06
CA THR A 105 2.41 3.87 -13.86
C THR A 105 0.95 4.24 -13.54
N ASN A 106 0.12 3.24 -13.26
CA ASN A 106 -1.24 3.36 -12.71
C ASN A 106 -1.24 3.16 -11.18
N THR A 107 -2.35 3.45 -10.51
CA THR A 107 -2.47 3.24 -9.06
C THR A 107 -2.23 1.78 -8.65
N GLU A 108 -2.79 0.82 -9.40
CA GLU A 108 -2.68 -0.62 -9.10
C GLU A 108 -1.21 -1.06 -8.98
N THR A 109 -0.40 -0.78 -9.99
CA THR A 109 1.04 -1.10 -9.99
C THR A 109 1.82 -0.25 -9.01
N PHE A 110 1.48 1.03 -8.83
CA PHE A 110 2.15 1.87 -7.84
C PHE A 110 2.05 1.27 -6.43
N VAL A 111 0.82 0.91 -6.01
CA VAL A 111 0.58 0.33 -4.69
C VAL A 111 1.21 -1.06 -4.58
N ARG A 112 1.18 -1.89 -5.64
CA ARG A 112 1.88 -3.19 -5.66
C ARG A 112 3.38 -3.02 -5.41
N LEU A 113 4.05 -2.12 -6.16
CA LEU A 113 5.48 -1.84 -6.01
C LEU A 113 5.81 -1.34 -4.60
N CYS A 114 5.01 -0.42 -4.07
CA CYS A 114 5.21 0.06 -2.70
C CYS A 114 4.99 -1.01 -1.64
N GLY A 115 4.10 -1.96 -1.90
CA GLY A 115 3.91 -3.16 -1.10
C GLY A 115 4.97 -4.24 -1.32
N GLY A 116 5.92 -4.09 -2.24
CA GLY A 116 6.84 -5.18 -2.60
C GLY A 116 6.16 -6.39 -3.25
N ARG A 117 4.98 -6.19 -3.85
CA ARG A 117 4.34 -7.17 -4.73
C ARG A 117 4.88 -7.00 -6.16
N ASN A 118 4.74 -8.05 -6.97
CA ASN A 118 5.00 -7.93 -8.39
C ASN A 118 4.05 -6.91 -9.01
N PRO A 119 4.53 -6.04 -9.90
CA PRO A 119 3.67 -5.13 -10.66
C PRO A 119 2.71 -5.94 -11.55
N ASP A 120 1.59 -5.32 -11.94
CA ASP A 120 0.73 -5.90 -12.96
C ASP A 120 1.44 -5.95 -14.32
N ASP A 121 0.85 -6.69 -15.27
CA ASP A 121 1.30 -6.83 -16.65
C ASP A 121 1.24 -5.50 -17.44
N GLY A 122 0.87 -4.40 -16.78
CA GLY A 122 0.57 -3.11 -17.37
C GLY A 122 1.80 -2.34 -17.87
N ASN A 123 1.51 -1.23 -18.54
CA ASN A 123 2.52 -0.31 -19.04
C ASN A 123 3.03 0.58 -17.90
N TRP A 124 4.11 0.17 -17.26
CA TRP A 124 4.87 0.99 -16.32
C TRP A 124 6.33 1.12 -16.77
N SER A 125 6.98 2.20 -16.34
CA SER A 125 8.39 2.45 -16.65
C SER A 125 9.09 3.11 -15.47
N VAL A 126 10.32 2.66 -15.19
CA VAL A 126 11.19 3.22 -14.16
C VAL A 126 12.52 3.67 -14.77
N GLU A 127 13.02 4.82 -14.34
CA GLU A 127 14.29 5.40 -14.76
C GLU A 127 15.09 5.89 -13.54
N GLY A 128 16.42 5.76 -13.57
CA GLY A 128 17.33 6.24 -12.52
C GLY A 128 17.37 5.37 -11.25
N ILE A 129 16.33 4.60 -10.98
CA ILE A 129 16.21 3.65 -9.86
C ILE A 129 15.55 2.35 -10.32
N SER A 130 15.34 1.41 -9.39
CA SER A 130 14.74 0.11 -9.67
C SER A 130 13.42 -0.11 -8.91
N ALA A 131 12.64 -1.11 -9.32
CA ALA A 131 11.38 -1.45 -8.69
C ALA A 131 11.49 -1.72 -7.17
N VAL A 132 12.59 -2.32 -6.72
CA VAL A 132 12.79 -2.64 -5.29
C VAL A 132 12.98 -1.40 -4.43
N ASP A 133 13.40 -0.28 -5.02
CA ASP A 133 13.61 0.97 -4.29
C ASP A 133 12.29 1.58 -3.77
N PHE A 134 11.17 1.23 -4.42
CA PHE A 134 9.82 1.65 -4.04
C PHE A 134 9.25 0.90 -2.84
N VAL A 135 9.83 -0.23 -2.42
CA VAL A 135 9.25 -1.05 -1.36
C VAL A 135 9.25 -0.29 -0.02
N LEU A 136 8.06 0.10 0.44
CA LEU A 136 7.82 0.78 1.71
C LEU A 136 7.26 -0.15 2.78
N TYR A 137 6.76 -1.30 2.33
CA TYR A 137 6.09 -2.29 3.15
C TYR A 137 6.58 -3.67 2.74
N GLY A 138 7.21 -4.40 3.67
CA GLY A 138 7.88 -5.68 3.44
C GLY A 138 8.58 -6.18 4.69
#